data_AF-A0A2V9ZBA7-F1
#
_entry.id   AF-A0A2V9ZBA7-F1
#
_cell.length_a   1.000
_cell.length_b   1.000
_cell.length_c   1.000
_cell.angle_alpha   90.00
_cell.angle_beta   90.00
_cell.angle_gamma   90.00
#
_symmetry.space_group_name_H-M   'P 1'
#
loop_
_entity.id
_entity.type
_entity.pdbx_description
1 polymer ?
#
loop_
_entity_poly.entity_id
_entity_poly.type
_entity_poly.pdbx_seq_one_letter_code
_entity_poly.pdbx_strand_id
1 'polypeptide(L)'
;MNSVNQVSGCEMIPSAHAEQPHWYAVQTYSRHEKKVVTELQEKGITTYLPLLTQVRRWSDRRKVIQTPLFSCYAFVHAALVPEVHSA
;
A
#
# COMPACT_ATOMS: atom_id res chain seq x y z
N MET A 1 -35.55 -23.68 39.33
CA MET A 1 -36.69 -23.10 38.60
C MET A 1 -36.18 -21.82 37.94
N ASN A 2 -35.96 -21.65 36.64
CA ASN A 2 -36.10 -22.44 35.41
C ASN A 2 -34.89 -22.01 34.56
N SER A 3 -33.97 -22.90 34.19
CA SER A 3 -33.89 -23.60 32.89
C SER A 3 -34.54 -22.91 31.68
N VAL A 4 -33.74 -22.89 30.61
CA VAL A 4 -34.07 -22.78 29.17
C VAL A 4 -34.26 -21.36 28.59
N ASN A 5 -33.22 -20.91 27.87
CA ASN A 5 -33.32 -20.68 26.42
C ASN A 5 -31.92 -20.58 25.78
N GLN A 6 -31.46 -21.72 25.25
CA GLN A 6 -30.60 -21.76 24.08
C GLN A 6 -31.48 -21.52 22.85
N VAL A 7 -31.22 -20.46 22.08
CA VAL A 7 -31.45 -20.43 20.63
C VAL A 7 -30.37 -19.57 19.97
N SER A 8 -29.55 -20.25 19.18
CA SER A 8 -29.02 -19.88 17.87
C SER A 8 -28.66 -18.43 17.57
N GLY A 9 -27.36 -18.26 17.38
CA GLY A 9 -26.76 -17.19 16.61
C GLY A 9 -25.26 -17.38 16.66
N CYS A 10 -24.74 -18.39 15.94
CA CYS A 10 -23.35 -18.33 15.53
C CYS A 10 -23.21 -16.97 14.85
N GLU A 11 -22.51 -16.05 15.49
CA GLU A 11 -22.33 -14.70 14.98
C GLU A 11 -21.81 -14.84 13.56
N MET A 12 -22.64 -14.46 12.59
CA MET A 12 -22.14 -14.19 11.26
C MET A 12 -21.20 -13.01 11.43
N ILE A 13 -19.89 -13.28 11.44
CA ILE A 13 -18.91 -12.24 11.14
C ILE A 13 -19.26 -11.85 9.69
N PRO A 14 -19.78 -10.64 9.42
CA PRO A 14 -19.91 -10.19 8.07
C PRO A 14 -18.46 -10.09 7.58
N SER A 15 -18.04 -11.01 6.72
CA SER A 15 -16.79 -10.89 5.97
C SER A 15 -16.97 -9.79 4.91
N ALA A 16 -17.24 -8.57 5.38
CA ALA A 16 -17.60 -7.39 4.59
C ALA A 16 -16.45 -6.37 4.51
N HIS A 17 -15.23 -6.77 4.91
CA HIS A 17 -14.06 -5.90 4.80
C HIS A 17 -13.44 -5.88 3.39
N ALA A 18 -14.05 -6.57 2.41
CA ALA A 18 -13.55 -6.63 1.03
C ALA A 18 -13.79 -5.35 0.20
N GLU A 19 -14.58 -4.39 0.67
CA GLU A 19 -14.95 -3.22 -0.16
C GLU A 19 -14.23 -1.92 0.19
N GLN A 20 -13.65 -1.77 1.39
CA GLN A 20 -12.99 -0.50 1.71
C GLN A 20 -11.57 -0.49 1.17
N PRO A 21 -11.18 0.52 0.38
CA PRO A 21 -9.81 0.63 -0.09
C PRO A 21 -8.89 0.99 1.08
N HIS A 22 -7.70 0.40 1.09
CA HIS A 22 -6.66 0.64 2.08
C HIS A 22 -5.36 1.03 1.39
N TRP A 23 -4.45 1.63 2.17
CA TRP A 23 -3.09 1.89 1.73
C TRP A 23 -2.20 0.66 1.90
N TYR A 24 -1.53 0.27 0.83
CA TYR A 24 -0.56 -0.81 0.82
C TYR A 24 0.81 -0.31 0.38
N ALA A 25 1.87 -0.83 1.01
CA ALA A 25 3.23 -0.64 0.54
C ALA A 25 3.58 -1.73 -0.47
N VAL A 26 3.94 -1.33 -1.69
CA VAL A 26 4.40 -2.21 -2.76
C VAL A 26 5.92 -2.13 -2.80
N GLN A 27 6.58 -3.28 -2.66
CA GLN A 27 8.03 -3.37 -2.83
C GLN A 27 8.37 -3.24 -4.31
N THR A 28 9.31 -2.35 -4.64
CA THR A 28 9.80 -2.14 -6.00
C THR A 28 11.27 -2.47 -6.09
N TYR A 29 11.77 -2.60 -7.31
CA TYR A 29 13.21 -2.56 -7.54
C TYR A 29 13.79 -1.19 -7.20
N SER A 30 15.07 -1.17 -6.81
CA SER A 30 15.77 0.08 -6.50
C SER A 30 15.74 1.04 -7.68
N ARG A 31 15.44 2.32 -7.42
CA ARG A 31 15.38 3.41 -8.42
C ARG A 31 14.25 3.27 -9.45
N HIS A 32 13.39 2.26 -9.31
CA HIS A 32 12.22 2.06 -10.17
C HIS A 32 10.94 2.64 -9.57
N GLU A 33 11.00 3.19 -8.35
CA GLU A 33 9.83 3.67 -7.61
C GLU A 33 9.00 4.66 -8.44
N LYS A 34 9.67 5.62 -9.10
CA LYS A 34 9.01 6.61 -9.97
C LYS A 34 8.32 5.98 -11.18
N LYS A 35 8.99 5.03 -11.84
CA LYS A 35 8.46 4.34 -13.02
C LYS A 35 7.23 3.51 -12.65
N VAL A 36 7.32 2.74 -11.57
CA VAL A 36 6.20 1.93 -11.05
C VAL A 36 5.00 2.81 -10.73
N VAL A 37 5.23 3.94 -10.05
CA VAL A 37 4.15 4.89 -9.72
C VAL A 37 3.49 5.45 -10.98
N THR A 38 4.26 5.85 -11.99
CA THR A 38 3.72 6.31 -13.27
C THR A 38 2.89 5.22 -13.96
N GLU A 39 3.41 4.00 -14.10
CA GLU A 39 2.69 2.90 -14.73
C GLU A 39 1.41 2.52 -13.98
N LEU A 40 1.41 2.60 -12.65
CA LEU A 40 0.22 2.36 -11.83
C LEU A 40 -0.82 3.48 -11.99
N GLN A 41 -0.39 4.74 -12.05
CA GLN A 41 -1.26 5.88 -12.30
C GLN A 41 -1.91 5.80 -13.69
N GLU A 42 -1.15 5.38 -14.71
CA GLU A 42 -1.66 5.14 -16.06
C GLU A 42 -2.73 4.03 -16.09
N LYS A 43 -2.66 3.07 -15.17
CA LYS A 43 -3.68 2.04 -14.97
C LYS A 43 -4.88 2.51 -14.11
N GLY A 44 -4.92 3.78 -13.71
CA GLY A 44 -5.98 4.35 -12.89
C GLY A 44 -5.87 4.01 -11.39
N ILE A 45 -4.74 3.46 -10.94
CA ILE A 45 -4.52 3.14 -9.53
C ILE A 45 -4.05 4.39 -8.80
N THR A 46 -4.71 4.70 -7.68
CA THR A 46 -4.29 5.81 -6.82
C THR A 46 -3.00 5.42 -6.10
N THR A 47 -1.95 6.23 -6.28
CA THR A 47 -0.62 5.95 -5.73
C THR A 47 -0.02 7.15 -5.01
N TYR A 48 0.92 6.87 -4.13
CA TYR A 48 1.68 7.86 -3.40
C TYR A 48 3.15 7.44 -3.34
N LEU A 49 4.04 8.38 -3.69
CA LEU A 49 5.49 8.21 -3.59
C LEU A 49 6.07 9.38 -2.82
N PRO A 50 6.38 9.21 -1.52
CA PRO A 50 6.99 10.28 -0.75
C PRO A 50 8.42 10.52 -1.26
N LEU A 51 8.69 11.74 -1.72
CA LEU A 51 10.00 12.17 -2.21
C LEU A 51 10.62 13.18 -1.25
N LEU A 52 11.89 12.96 -0.91
CA LEU A 52 12.73 13.90 -0.19
C LEU A 52 13.58 14.70 -1.17
N THR A 53 13.52 16.02 -1.06
CA THR A 53 14.39 16.93 -1.79
C THR A 53 15.67 17.16 -1.00
N GLN A 54 16.82 16.88 -1.60
CA GLN A 54 18.13 17.05 -0.96
C GLN A 54 19.13 17.72 -1.92
N VAL A 55 20.05 18.52 -1.38
CA VAL A 55 21.15 19.10 -2.16
C VAL A 55 22.33 18.14 -2.10
N ARG A 56 22.68 17.53 -3.23
CA ARG A 56 23.95 16.79 -3.36
C ARG A 56 25.03 17.70 -3.88
N ARG A 57 26.18 17.70 -3.20
CA ARG A 57 27.42 18.30 -3.68
C ARG A 57 28.27 17.23 -4.34
N TRP A 58 28.59 17.44 -5.60
CA TRP A 58 29.63 16.76 -6.35
C TRP A 58 30.88 17.66 -6.42
N SER A 59 32.01 17.07 -6.79
CA SER A 59 33.30 17.78 -6.81
C SER A 59 33.25 19.08 -7.61
N ASP A 60 32.46 19.11 -8.69
CA ASP A 60 32.30 20.28 -9.57
C ASP A 60 31.03 21.09 -9.30
N ARG A 61 29.96 20.51 -8.73
CA ARG A 61 28.62 21.14 -8.69
C ARG A 61 27.82 20.83 -7.44
N ARG A 62 26.86 21.68 -7.11
CA ARG A 62 25.75 21.37 -6.20
C ARG A 62 24.47 21.22 -7.00
N LYS A 63 23.72 20.13 -6.79
CA LYS A 63 22.45 19.88 -7.48
C LYS A 63 21.39 19.45 -6.48
N VAL A 64 20.21 20.06 -6.60
CA VAL A 64 19.00 19.62 -5.91
C VAL A 64 18.51 18.35 -6.60
N ILE A 65 18.36 17.26 -5.85
CA ILE A 65 17.84 16.00 -6.33
C ILE A 65 16.64 15.57 -5.48
N GLN A 66 15.75 14.78 -6.08
CA GLN A 66 14.65 14.13 -5.36
C GLN A 66 14.92 12.64 -5.27
N THR A 67 14.88 12.12 -4.06
CA THR A 67 15.02 10.69 -3.77
C THR A 67 13.79 10.18 -3.02
N PRO A 68 13.40 8.91 -3.16
CA PRO A 68 12.35 8.34 -2.32
C PRO A 68 12.68 8.49 -0.84
N LEU A 69 11.70 8.89 -0.03
CA LEU A 69 11.81 8.92 1.43
C LEU A 69 11.96 7.48 1.97
N PHE A 70 11.17 6.57 1.42
CA PHE A 70 11.28 5.13 1.64
C PHE A 70 11.81 4.49 0.36
N SER A 71 13.06 4.03 0.39
CA SER A 71 13.69 3.41 -0.78
C SER A 71 13.04 2.06 -1.09
N CYS A 72 12.94 1.73 -2.38
CA CYS A 72 12.34 0.48 -2.87
C CYS A 72 10.86 0.27 -2.48
N TYR A 73 10.13 1.35 -2.16
CA TYR A 73 8.71 1.29 -1.85
C TYR A 73 7.91 2.36 -2.60
N ALA A 74 6.70 1.97 -3.01
CA ALA A 74 5.63 2.86 -3.44
C ALA A 74 4.36 2.51 -2.69
N PHE A 75 3.46 3.48 -2.50
CA PHE A 75 2.19 3.24 -1.82
C PHE A 75 1.05 3.26 -2.82
N VAL A 76 0.10 2.34 -2.65
CA VAL A 76 -1.10 2.24 -3.49
C VAL A 76 -2.34 2.21 -2.61
N HIS A 77 -3.41 2.85 -3.08
CA HIS A 77 -4.71 2.83 -2.42
C HIS A 77 -5.66 1.95 -3.24
N ALA A 78 -6.00 0.79 -2.70
CA ALA A 78 -6.74 -0.23 -3.43
C ALA A 78 -7.69 -1.03 -2.52
N ALA A 79 -8.77 -1.56 -3.07
CA ALA A 79 -9.55 -2.61 -2.42
C ALA A 79 -8.97 -3.96 -2.87
N LEU A 80 -8.13 -4.56 -2.03
CA LEU A 80 -7.50 -5.85 -2.30
C LEU A 80 -8.13 -6.91 -1.42
N VAL A 81 -8.47 -8.06 -2.02
CA VAL A 81 -8.83 -9.26 -1.27
C VAL A 81 -7.54 -10.05 -1.06
N PRO A 82 -7.05 -10.22 0.18
CA PRO A 82 -5.84 -10.99 0.43
C PRO A 82 -6.11 -12.47 0.16
N GLU A 83 -5.68 -12.96 -1.01
CA GLU A 83 -5.66 -14.39 -1.30
C GLU A 83 -4.44 -15.03 -0.66
N VAL A 84 -4.66 -15.62 0.52
CA VAL A 84 -3.62 -16.35 1.25
C VAL A 84 -3.34 -17.65 0.51
N HIS A 85 -2.35 -17.64 -0.37
CA HIS A 85 -1.84 -18.87 -0.97
C HIS A 85 -1.11 -19.64 0.13
N SER A 86 -1.77 -20.67 0.66
CA SER A 86 -1.16 -21.60 1.63
C SER A 86 -0.07 -22.38 0.89
N ALA A 87 1.17 -22.24 1.35
CA ALA A 87 2.32 -23.00 0.88
C ALA A 87 2.38 -24.38 1.54
#